data_AF-A0A3N5ZP65-F1
#
_entry.id   AF-A0A3N5ZP65-F1
#
_cell.length_a   1.000
_cell.length_b   1.000
_cell.length_c   1.000
_cell.angle_alpha   90.00
_cell.angle_beta   90.00
_cell.angle_gamma   90.00
#
_symmetry.space_group_name_H-M   'P 1'
#
loop_
_entity.id
_entity.type
_entity.pdbx_description
1 polymer ?
#
loop_
_entity_poly.entity_id
_entity_poly.type
_entity_poly.pdbx_seq_one_letter_code
_entity_poly.pdbx_strand_id
1 'polypeptide(L)'
;MIRRAYLVGLICCLLSPSIRASTQIFRESAAPTLVIRDYPVQAVNNSGSRYHFVLSVLVADQAEGFLPLLAIGARQAAPGENHWLALWNLSHASPSVWQRLRAGAGLPGAPRGNSASALSLSDLPEPCLSVGSLRAGIWIKARWKIADQAIRFSGYVNPARYFVNNYARNGADLDEQGFHQTYTLLELYEAISRIDPSPDHLPVSEIMEIKYHLLVNRGLSGLFLPRESVNEVVQRFESQSRAQTGNTASYLHANANLYRLGLKEIEFGLPGRVPICRGALLSIRHSSLPSELPKWSKRNPFDLDYNPYEKPAIRELMEKYPDEEIPLAFYVLSSEYRLKPILVADFFKRGSGVGRESSRVWRMNLDQALEMTNIPLLYRALGRISGYALNKKDYTRFSRNSTVAGVEPARLFARLNWTFDPDTNDLLLRALEKRRANPLADSAHREDQAAKARLDSLLAGEGRVLAGCLRRLFEDEIRATLKLGRRAVFDPDLSRFENEHTYLEALRLVREFGADTNLPAQSWDRIFDAWTLVYSRRTMGTSDAKRFLDRLRRIDASAIPSVHQTAVQRILNSDLALGVSHREPGSD
;
A
#
# COMPACT_ATOMS: atom_id res chain seq x y z
N MET A 1 54.27 -5.64 17.78
CA MET A 1 52.85 -5.34 17.49
C MET A 1 52.39 -5.69 16.06
N ILE A 2 53.28 -6.12 15.14
CA ILE A 2 52.91 -6.37 13.72
C ILE A 2 52.41 -7.81 13.44
N ARG A 3 52.60 -8.76 14.38
CA ARG A 3 52.18 -10.17 14.19
C ARG A 3 50.70 -10.49 14.50
N ARG A 4 49.94 -9.58 15.14
CA ARG A 4 48.50 -9.80 15.44
C ARG A 4 47.56 -9.34 14.31
N ALA A 5 48.01 -8.51 13.38
CA ALA A 5 47.21 -8.07 12.23
C ALA A 5 47.10 -9.14 11.12
N TYR A 6 48.14 -9.97 10.95
CA TYR A 6 48.13 -11.04 9.95
C TYR A 6 47.30 -12.26 10.35
N LEU A 7 47.10 -12.50 11.65
CA LEU A 7 46.28 -13.63 12.13
C LEU A 7 44.77 -13.38 11.91
N VAL A 8 44.33 -12.12 11.91
CA VAL A 8 42.92 -11.75 11.60
C VAL A 8 42.66 -11.78 10.09
N GLY A 9 43.67 -11.44 9.27
CA GLY A 9 43.59 -11.60 7.81
C GLY A 9 43.53 -13.06 7.35
N LEU A 10 44.24 -13.97 8.03
CA LEU A 10 44.26 -15.38 7.66
C LEU A 10 42.97 -16.13 8.06
N ILE A 11 42.33 -15.75 9.17
CA ILE A 11 41.05 -16.34 9.62
C ILE A 11 39.86 -15.85 8.75
N CYS A 12 39.92 -14.63 8.19
CA CYS A 12 38.90 -14.14 7.27
C CYS A 12 38.97 -14.75 5.86
N CYS A 13 40.13 -15.27 5.43
CA CYS A 13 40.27 -15.95 4.14
C CYS A 13 39.98 -17.47 4.22
N LEU A 14 40.20 -18.11 5.37
CA LEU A 14 39.98 -19.54 5.57
C LEU A 14 38.56 -19.91 6.02
N LEU A 15 37.71 -18.92 6.31
CA LEU A 15 36.28 -19.08 6.60
C LEU A 15 35.39 -18.46 5.50
N SER A 16 35.80 -18.58 4.23
CA SER A 16 34.79 -18.60 3.18
C SER A 16 34.08 -19.94 3.31
N PRO A 17 32.82 -20.02 3.80
CA PRO A 17 32.10 -21.26 3.64
C PRO A 17 32.08 -21.54 2.16
N SER A 18 32.38 -22.79 1.79
CA SER A 18 32.05 -23.34 0.49
C SER A 18 30.54 -23.14 0.34
N ILE A 19 30.11 -21.99 -0.18
CA ILE A 19 28.71 -21.67 -0.42
C ILE A 19 28.33 -22.59 -1.57
N ARG A 20 27.84 -23.79 -1.21
CA ARG A 20 27.20 -24.69 -2.18
C ARG A 20 26.14 -23.88 -2.89
N ALA A 21 26.29 -23.77 -4.20
CA ALA A 21 25.22 -23.27 -5.05
C ALA A 21 24.02 -24.19 -4.81
N SER A 22 22.87 -23.62 -4.43
CA SER A 22 21.68 -24.44 -4.26
C SER A 22 21.02 -24.63 -5.62
N THR A 23 20.80 -25.88 -6.01
CA THR A 23 20.03 -26.32 -7.17
C THR A 23 18.52 -26.16 -6.93
N GLN A 24 18.09 -25.01 -6.41
CA GLN A 24 16.72 -24.85 -5.92
C GLN A 24 15.72 -24.76 -7.08
N ILE A 25 14.82 -25.73 -7.12
CA ILE A 25 13.71 -25.80 -8.05
C ILE A 25 12.53 -25.10 -7.38
N PHE A 26 12.10 -23.96 -7.93
CA PHE A 26 10.89 -23.28 -7.50
C PHE A 26 9.69 -24.12 -7.95
N ARG A 27 8.99 -24.79 -7.01
CA ARG A 27 7.79 -25.56 -7.32
C ARG A 27 6.55 -24.74 -6.99
N GLU A 28 5.58 -24.76 -7.89
CA GLU A 28 4.29 -24.10 -7.67
C GLU A 28 3.50 -24.93 -6.63
N SER A 29 2.88 -24.24 -5.67
CA SER A 29 2.03 -24.84 -4.63
C SER A 29 0.59 -24.37 -4.79
N ALA A 30 -0.37 -25.08 -4.17
CA ALA A 30 -1.73 -24.59 -4.06
C ALA A 30 -1.76 -23.41 -3.08
N ALA A 31 -2.18 -22.24 -3.55
CA ALA A 31 -2.30 -21.03 -2.74
C ALA A 31 -3.19 -21.28 -1.51
N PRO A 32 -2.90 -20.64 -0.35
CA PRO A 32 -3.77 -20.74 0.81
C PRO A 32 -5.16 -20.19 0.48
N THR A 33 -6.18 -20.77 1.12
CA THR A 33 -7.55 -20.24 1.04
C THR A 33 -7.63 -18.95 1.85
N LEU A 34 -8.00 -17.85 1.20
CA LEU A 34 -8.39 -16.63 1.90
C LEU A 34 -9.90 -16.62 2.12
N VAL A 35 -10.33 -16.21 3.31
CA VAL A 35 -11.74 -16.14 3.71
C VAL A 35 -11.99 -14.83 4.44
N ILE A 36 -13.20 -14.30 4.32
CA ILE A 36 -13.68 -13.18 5.14
C ILE A 36 -14.53 -13.77 6.27
N ARG A 37 -14.18 -13.45 7.51
CA ARG A 37 -14.91 -13.88 8.71
C ARG A 37 -15.55 -12.68 9.37
N ASP A 38 -16.86 -12.73 9.55
CA ASP A 38 -17.63 -11.65 10.14
C ASP A 38 -17.94 -11.92 11.61
N TYR A 39 -17.66 -10.92 12.45
CA TYR A 39 -17.94 -10.95 13.87
C TYR A 39 -19.00 -9.88 14.19
N PRO A 40 -20.25 -10.25 14.53
CA PRO A 40 -21.29 -9.29 14.84
C PRO A 40 -20.99 -8.60 16.17
N VAL A 41 -21.18 -7.29 16.22
CA VAL A 41 -20.93 -6.44 17.38
C VAL A 41 -22.15 -5.56 17.61
N GLN A 42 -22.67 -5.53 18.83
CA GLN A 42 -23.86 -4.75 19.17
C GLN A 42 -23.52 -3.66 20.18
N ALA A 43 -24.06 -2.47 19.96
CA ALA A 43 -24.06 -1.39 20.94
C ALA A 43 -25.48 -0.87 21.14
N VAL A 44 -25.71 -0.19 22.26
CA VAL A 44 -26.97 0.51 22.52
C VAL A 44 -26.69 2.01 22.49
N ASN A 45 -27.55 2.78 21.84
CA ASN A 45 -27.45 4.23 21.78
C ASN A 45 -28.01 4.92 23.04
N ASN A 46 -28.02 6.25 23.09
CA ASN A 46 -28.52 6.98 24.26
C ASN A 46 -30.05 6.88 24.46
N SER A 47 -30.79 6.43 23.45
CA SER A 47 -32.25 6.25 23.47
C SER A 47 -32.67 4.82 23.83
N GLY A 48 -31.72 3.89 23.94
CA GLY A 48 -31.99 2.45 24.14
C GLY A 48 -32.11 1.64 22.85
N SER A 49 -32.03 2.28 21.68
CA SER A 49 -32.06 1.63 20.37
C SER A 49 -30.72 0.94 20.06
N ARG A 50 -30.78 -0.21 19.39
CA ARG A 50 -29.60 -1.03 19.08
C ARG A 50 -28.90 -0.54 17.82
N TYR A 51 -27.59 -0.39 17.89
CA TYR A 51 -26.70 -0.29 16.74
C TYR A 51 -26.13 -1.67 16.43
N HIS A 52 -26.21 -2.03 15.14
CA HIS A 52 -25.62 -3.23 14.59
C HIS A 52 -24.32 -2.86 13.89
N PHE A 53 -23.24 -3.48 14.33
CA PHE A 53 -21.93 -3.38 13.72
C PHE A 53 -21.43 -4.78 13.35
N VAL A 54 -20.50 -4.81 12.41
CA VAL A 54 -19.78 -6.02 12.01
C VAL A 54 -18.30 -5.71 11.96
N LEU A 55 -17.49 -6.63 12.47
CA LEU A 55 -16.05 -6.66 12.25
C LEU A 55 -15.76 -7.73 11.20
N SER A 56 -15.52 -7.32 9.96
CA SER A 56 -15.15 -8.21 8.87
C SER A 56 -13.63 -8.39 8.85
N VAL A 57 -13.16 -9.62 9.00
CA VAL A 57 -11.75 -9.95 9.11
C VAL A 57 -11.30 -10.78 7.91
N LEU A 58 -10.35 -10.25 7.14
CA LEU A 58 -9.63 -11.02 6.13
C LEU A 58 -8.66 -11.97 6.84
N VAL A 59 -8.82 -13.27 6.60
CA VAL A 59 -7.96 -14.30 7.16
C VAL A 59 -7.36 -15.18 6.06
N ALA A 60 -6.17 -15.71 6.33
CA ALA A 60 -5.60 -16.81 5.55
C ALA A 60 -5.67 -18.09 6.38
N ASP A 61 -6.28 -19.14 5.85
CA ASP A 61 -6.31 -20.44 6.50
C ASP A 61 -4.92 -21.08 6.47
N GLN A 62 -4.53 -21.69 7.59
CA GLN A 62 -3.23 -22.35 7.79
C GLN A 62 -3.46 -23.71 8.47
N ALA A 63 -2.48 -24.61 8.40
CA ALA A 63 -2.58 -25.93 9.02
C ALA A 63 -2.86 -25.88 10.55
N GLU A 64 -2.38 -24.85 11.23
CA GLU A 64 -2.52 -24.65 12.68
C GLU A 64 -3.65 -23.67 13.07
N GLY A 65 -4.53 -23.30 12.15
CA GLY A 65 -5.65 -22.38 12.39
C GLY A 65 -5.79 -21.34 11.28
N PHE A 66 -5.92 -20.07 11.64
CA PHE A 66 -5.96 -18.99 10.66
C PHE A 66 -5.05 -17.84 11.08
N LEU A 67 -4.55 -17.13 10.08
CA LEU A 67 -3.78 -15.90 10.26
C LEU A 67 -4.68 -14.71 9.91
N PRO A 68 -5.06 -13.88 10.89
CA PRO A 68 -5.80 -12.66 10.59
C PRO A 68 -4.88 -11.60 9.98
N LEU A 69 -5.34 -10.89 8.96
CA LEU A 69 -4.52 -9.97 8.18
C LEU A 69 -5.01 -8.53 8.26
N LEU A 70 -6.31 -8.33 8.01
CA LEU A 70 -6.97 -7.04 7.93
C LEU A 70 -8.33 -7.14 8.62
N ALA A 71 -8.72 -6.13 9.38
CA ALA A 71 -10.07 -6.03 9.93
C ALA A 71 -10.73 -4.71 9.54
N ILE A 72 -12.00 -4.77 9.15
CA ILE A 72 -12.82 -3.61 8.80
C ILE A 72 -14.02 -3.61 9.74
N GLY A 73 -14.17 -2.53 10.52
CA GLY A 73 -15.36 -2.30 11.33
C GLY A 73 -16.36 -1.48 10.53
N ALA A 74 -17.57 -1.99 10.40
CA ALA A 74 -18.66 -1.35 9.67
C ALA A 74 -19.95 -1.30 10.49
N ARG A 75 -20.80 -0.31 10.23
CA ARG A 75 -22.21 -0.29 10.63
C ARG A 75 -23.00 -1.14 9.65
N GLN A 76 -23.83 -2.03 10.15
CA GLN A 76 -24.82 -2.76 9.36
C GLN A 76 -26.18 -2.06 9.52
N ALA A 77 -26.63 -1.36 8.48
CA ALA A 77 -27.93 -0.69 8.49
C ALA A 77 -29.07 -1.69 8.16
N ALA A 78 -28.84 -2.51 7.14
CA ALA A 78 -29.67 -3.63 6.70
C ALA A 78 -28.76 -4.74 6.14
N PRO A 79 -29.26 -5.97 5.89
CA PRO A 79 -28.48 -6.99 5.19
C PRO A 79 -28.01 -6.47 3.82
N GLY A 80 -26.69 -6.47 3.56
CA GLY A 80 -26.10 -5.90 2.34
C GLY A 80 -25.80 -4.39 2.39
N GLU A 81 -26.21 -3.69 3.46
CA GLU A 81 -25.98 -2.25 3.65
C GLU A 81 -24.98 -2.01 4.77
N ASN A 82 -23.71 -2.27 4.46
CA ASN A 82 -22.60 -2.08 5.38
C ASN A 82 -21.86 -0.78 5.06
N HIS A 83 -21.67 0.07 6.08
CA HIS A 83 -20.95 1.34 5.98
C HIS A 83 -19.67 1.31 6.81
N TRP A 84 -18.53 1.57 6.20
CA TRP A 84 -17.23 1.48 6.85
C TRP A 84 -17.05 2.57 7.92
N LEU A 85 -16.45 2.22 9.06
CA LEU A 85 -16.15 3.16 10.15
C LEU A 85 -14.66 3.20 10.48
N ALA A 86 -14.01 2.03 10.45
CA ALA A 86 -12.62 1.88 10.84
C ALA A 86 -11.95 0.70 10.13
N LEU A 87 -10.64 0.84 9.93
CA LEU A 87 -9.75 -0.14 9.32
C LEU A 87 -8.58 -0.40 10.28
N TRP A 88 -8.27 -1.68 10.48
CA TRP A 88 -7.10 -2.13 11.21
C TRP A 88 -6.24 -3.02 10.31
N ASN A 89 -4.99 -2.61 10.09
CA ASN A 89 -3.94 -3.54 9.68
C ASN A 89 -3.51 -4.33 10.92
N LEU A 90 -3.94 -5.59 11.00
CA LEU A 90 -3.66 -6.45 12.15
C LEU A 90 -2.18 -6.84 12.20
N SER A 91 -1.50 -6.87 11.06
CA SER A 91 -0.06 -7.18 10.99
C SER A 91 0.85 -6.02 11.43
N HIS A 92 0.32 -4.83 11.69
CA HIS A 92 1.14 -3.70 12.10
C HIS A 92 1.64 -3.86 13.54
N ALA A 93 2.95 -3.77 13.77
CA ALA A 93 3.57 -3.85 15.09
C ALA A 93 4.22 -2.53 15.50
N SER A 94 4.08 -2.18 16.79
CA SER A 94 4.65 -0.95 17.34
C SER A 94 6.17 -1.11 17.53
N PRO A 95 7.03 -0.22 16.98
CA PRO A 95 8.47 -0.36 17.14
C PRO A 95 8.90 -0.30 18.60
N SER A 96 9.77 -1.23 19.01
CA SER A 96 10.40 -1.27 20.34
C SER A 96 11.31 -0.07 20.59
N VAL A 97 11.58 0.25 21.86
CA VAL A 97 12.51 1.34 22.25
C VAL A 97 13.87 1.21 21.57
N TRP A 98 14.39 -0.01 21.45
CA TRP A 98 15.67 -0.27 20.78
C TRP A 98 15.61 -0.02 19.27
N GLN A 99 14.52 -0.39 18.59
CA GLN A 99 14.32 -0.08 17.18
C GLN A 99 14.25 1.44 16.96
N ARG A 100 13.53 2.16 17.84
CA ARG A 100 13.45 3.64 17.80
C ARG A 100 14.82 4.30 17.99
N LEU A 101 15.62 3.82 18.94
CA LEU A 101 16.99 4.30 19.17
C LEU A 101 17.90 4.08 17.96
N ARG A 102 17.90 2.87 17.37
CA ARG A 102 18.66 2.59 16.14
C ARG A 102 18.22 3.46 14.97
N ALA A 103 16.91 3.64 14.82
CA ALA A 103 16.35 4.49 13.79
C ALA A 103 16.83 5.93 13.92
N GLY A 104 16.80 6.51 15.11
CA GLY A 104 17.32 7.86 15.33
C GLY A 104 18.85 7.95 15.17
N ALA A 105 19.60 6.93 15.59
CA ALA A 105 21.05 6.88 15.37
C ALA A 105 21.45 6.70 13.88
N GLY A 106 20.49 6.42 12.98
CA GLY A 106 20.76 6.14 11.57
C GLY A 106 21.44 4.79 11.35
N LEU A 107 21.30 3.86 12.28
CA LEU A 107 21.88 2.53 12.17
C LEU A 107 20.90 1.62 11.40
N PRO A 108 21.31 1.05 10.25
CA PRO A 108 20.48 0.07 9.55
C PRO A 108 20.32 -1.18 10.42
N GLY A 109 19.17 -1.83 10.30
CA GLY A 109 18.88 -3.04 11.05
C GLY A 109 18.08 -4.02 10.20
N ALA A 110 18.40 -5.30 10.33
CA ALA A 110 17.47 -6.35 9.91
C ALA A 110 16.36 -6.48 10.97
N PRO A 111 15.12 -6.80 10.57
CA PRO A 111 14.06 -7.13 11.50
C PRO A 111 14.52 -8.25 12.45
N ARG A 112 14.29 -8.09 13.76
CA ARG A 112 14.64 -9.11 14.76
C ARG A 112 13.45 -10.04 14.99
N GLY A 113 13.72 -11.33 15.23
CA GLY A 113 12.70 -12.31 15.62
C GLY A 113 12.48 -12.40 17.14
N ASN A 114 13.50 -12.12 17.96
CA ASN A 114 13.53 -12.63 19.34
C ASN A 114 13.08 -11.56 20.35
N SER A 115 11.77 -11.38 20.50
CA SER A 115 11.04 -10.81 21.67
C SER A 115 9.67 -10.30 21.20
N ALA A 116 8.59 -10.92 21.66
CA ALA A 116 7.24 -10.44 21.39
C ALA A 116 7.05 -9.04 22.01
N SER A 117 6.45 -8.12 21.26
CA SER A 117 5.87 -6.91 21.84
C SER A 117 4.62 -7.32 22.61
N ALA A 118 4.62 -7.17 23.94
CA ALA A 118 3.45 -7.40 24.75
C ALA A 118 2.44 -6.28 24.49
N LEU A 119 1.48 -6.51 23.58
CA LEU A 119 0.23 -5.77 23.61
C LEU A 119 -0.51 -6.20 24.88
N SER A 120 -0.96 -5.23 25.68
CA SER A 120 -1.88 -5.56 26.76
C SER A 120 -3.20 -5.99 26.14
N LEU A 121 -3.71 -7.17 26.50
CA LEU A 121 -5.00 -7.67 26.04
C LEU A 121 -6.17 -6.70 26.38
N SER A 122 -5.96 -5.79 27.35
CA SER A 122 -6.93 -4.79 27.80
C SER A 122 -7.07 -3.56 26.89
N ASP A 123 -6.08 -3.28 26.04
CA ASP A 123 -6.00 -1.99 25.34
C ASP A 123 -6.45 -2.15 23.89
N LEU A 124 -7.57 -1.51 23.54
CA LEU A 124 -8.10 -1.54 22.17
C LEU A 124 -7.05 -0.95 21.19
N PRO A 125 -6.66 -1.68 20.14
CA PRO A 125 -5.68 -1.18 19.19
C PRO A 125 -6.24 -0.01 18.38
N GLU A 126 -5.39 1.01 18.17
CA GLU A 126 -5.76 2.15 17.33
C GLU A 126 -5.96 1.73 15.86
N PRO A 127 -7.04 2.18 15.19
CA PRO A 127 -7.24 1.93 13.77
C PRO A 127 -6.21 2.66 12.91
N CYS A 128 -5.75 2.04 11.82
CA CYS A 128 -4.86 2.70 10.88
C CYS A 128 -5.58 3.73 10.00
N LEU A 129 -6.89 3.57 9.84
CA LEU A 129 -7.77 4.55 9.20
C LEU A 129 -9.15 4.51 9.85
N SER A 130 -9.76 5.67 10.10
CA SER A 130 -11.13 5.77 10.62
C SER A 130 -11.83 7.01 10.10
N VAL A 131 -13.16 6.97 10.00
CA VAL A 131 -13.99 8.11 9.54
C VAL A 131 -13.71 9.38 10.37
N GLY A 132 -13.51 9.23 11.68
CA GLY A 132 -13.12 10.34 12.56
C GLY A 132 -11.76 10.96 12.22
N SER A 133 -10.79 10.16 11.78
CA SER A 133 -9.45 10.65 11.44
C SER A 133 -9.39 11.44 10.12
N LEU A 134 -10.36 11.26 9.21
CA LEU A 134 -10.36 11.86 7.87
C LEU A 134 -10.43 13.40 7.87
N ARG A 135 -11.10 13.99 8.88
CA ARG A 135 -11.31 15.46 8.95
C ARG A 135 -10.16 16.20 9.64
N ALA A 136 -9.57 15.58 10.66
CA ALA A 136 -8.51 16.19 11.47
C ALA A 136 -7.09 15.77 11.05
N GLY A 137 -6.93 14.53 10.57
CA GLY A 137 -5.62 13.90 10.36
C GLY A 137 -4.75 14.61 9.34
N ILE A 138 -5.30 15.08 8.22
CA ILE A 138 -4.50 15.68 7.14
C ILE A 138 -3.99 17.07 7.55
N TRP A 139 -4.82 17.89 8.19
CA TRP A 139 -4.40 19.21 8.68
C TRP A 139 -3.44 19.12 9.86
N ILE A 140 -3.64 18.16 10.75
CA ILE A 140 -2.69 17.87 11.84
C ILE A 140 -1.35 17.41 11.25
N LYS A 141 -1.34 16.49 10.27
CA LYS A 141 -0.14 16.07 9.54
C LYS A 141 0.53 17.24 8.82
N ALA A 142 -0.23 18.12 8.18
CA ALA A 142 0.29 19.32 7.53
C ALA A 142 0.95 20.27 8.53
N ARG A 143 0.29 20.56 9.66
CA ARG A 143 0.85 21.40 10.73
C ARG A 143 2.12 20.81 11.32
N TRP A 144 2.14 19.51 11.61
CA TRP A 144 3.34 18.84 12.11
C TRP A 144 4.46 18.82 11.08
N LYS A 145 4.16 18.62 9.80
CA LYS A 145 5.17 18.65 8.73
C LYS A 145 5.71 20.06 8.50
N ILE A 146 4.89 21.10 8.62
CA ILE A 146 5.32 22.50 8.59
C ILE A 146 6.19 22.81 9.80
N ALA A 147 5.81 22.36 11.00
CA ALA A 147 6.62 22.54 12.21
C ALA A 147 7.97 21.80 12.13
N ASP A 148 7.96 20.54 11.68
CA ASP A 148 9.17 19.75 11.42
C ASP A 148 10.04 20.40 10.33
N GLN A 149 9.45 20.92 9.24
CA GLN A 149 10.18 21.70 8.24
C GLN A 149 10.75 22.99 8.84
N ALA A 150 10.00 23.75 9.64
CA ALA A 150 10.50 24.95 10.30
C ALA A 150 11.67 24.64 11.26
N ILE A 151 11.59 23.54 12.01
CA ILE A 151 12.69 23.03 12.86
C ILE A 151 13.88 22.58 12.01
N ARG A 152 13.64 22.02 10.81
CA ARG A 152 14.68 21.70 9.83
C ARG A 152 15.24 22.95 9.14
N PHE A 153 14.52 24.06 9.04
CA PHE A 153 15.01 25.27 8.36
C PHE A 153 15.56 26.34 9.31
N SER A 154 15.43 26.16 10.64
CA SER A 154 15.85 27.13 11.66
C SER A 154 17.37 27.35 11.81
N GLY A 155 18.21 26.91 10.87
CA GLY A 155 19.64 27.24 10.81
C GLY A 155 20.54 26.60 11.87
N TYR A 156 20.01 26.06 12.97
CA TYR A 156 20.80 25.42 14.02
C TYR A 156 21.22 24.00 13.65
N VAL A 157 22.53 23.77 13.59
CA VAL A 157 23.17 22.46 13.35
C VAL A 157 23.37 21.77 14.70
N ASN A 158 22.57 20.75 15.03
CA ASN A 158 22.62 20.04 16.32
C ASN A 158 22.45 18.51 16.12
N PRO A 159 23.22 17.65 16.80
CA PRO A 159 23.01 16.20 16.87
C PRO A 159 21.56 15.74 17.14
N ALA A 160 20.79 16.49 17.92
CA ALA A 160 19.37 16.21 18.14
C ALA A 160 18.56 16.27 16.84
N ARG A 161 18.88 17.19 15.92
CA ARG A 161 18.23 17.30 14.61
C ARG A 161 18.61 16.15 13.69
N TYR A 162 19.83 15.62 13.78
CA TYR A 162 20.21 14.36 13.10
C TYR A 162 19.32 13.21 13.54
N PHE A 163 19.19 13.04 14.86
CA PHE A 163 18.41 11.97 15.45
C PHE A 163 16.93 12.05 15.03
N VAL A 164 16.33 13.23 15.17
CA VAL A 164 14.93 13.47 14.78
C VAL A 164 14.73 13.25 13.28
N ASN A 165 15.63 13.73 12.43
CA ASN A 165 15.51 13.55 10.98
C ASN A 165 15.61 12.09 10.55
N ASN A 166 16.54 11.33 11.13
CA ASN A 166 16.66 9.91 10.83
C ASN A 166 15.47 9.11 11.34
N TYR A 167 15.01 9.40 12.55
CA TYR A 167 13.81 8.79 13.09
C TYR A 167 12.60 9.08 12.20
N ALA A 168 12.39 10.35 11.81
CA ALA A 168 11.30 10.75 10.93
C ALA A 168 11.38 10.11 9.53
N ARG A 169 12.59 9.96 8.96
CA ARG A 169 12.78 9.31 7.65
C ARG A 169 12.49 7.81 7.71
N ASN A 170 12.96 7.13 8.75
CA ASN A 170 12.64 5.71 8.95
C ASN A 170 11.16 5.51 9.27
N GLY A 171 10.54 6.44 10.01
CA GLY A 171 9.10 6.46 10.26
C GLY A 171 8.30 6.61 8.97
N ALA A 172 8.65 7.58 8.12
CA ALA A 172 7.98 7.76 6.83
C ALA A 172 8.13 6.54 5.89
N ASP A 173 9.27 5.85 5.94
CA ASP A 173 9.47 4.60 5.20
C ASP A 173 8.65 3.43 5.78
N LEU A 174 8.47 3.38 7.10
CA LEU A 174 7.58 2.41 7.75
C LEU A 174 6.11 2.69 7.43
N ASP A 175 5.70 3.96 7.42
CA ASP A 175 4.35 4.39 7.03
C ASP A 175 4.06 4.01 5.58
N GLU A 176 5.03 4.17 4.68
CA GLU A 176 4.92 3.75 3.28
C GLU A 176 4.79 2.22 3.16
N GLN A 177 5.55 1.46 3.94
CA GLN A 177 5.41 -0.01 4.02
C GLN A 177 4.01 -0.40 4.51
N GLY A 178 3.55 0.23 5.59
CA GLY A 178 2.21 0.04 6.13
C GLY A 178 1.12 0.39 5.11
N PHE A 179 1.31 1.45 4.30
CA PHE A 179 0.40 1.78 3.21
C PHE A 179 0.33 0.67 2.17
N HIS A 180 1.46 0.23 1.59
CA HIS A 180 1.46 -0.80 0.54
C HIS A 180 0.94 -2.15 1.04
N GLN A 181 1.28 -2.54 2.27
CA GLN A 181 0.73 -3.74 2.91
C GLN A 181 -0.80 -3.63 3.05
N THR A 182 -1.29 -2.51 3.61
CA THR A 182 -2.74 -2.30 3.82
C THR A 182 -3.51 -2.24 2.50
N TYR A 183 -2.95 -1.57 1.49
CA TYR A 183 -3.55 -1.43 0.16
C TYR A 183 -3.65 -2.79 -0.56
N THR A 184 -2.58 -3.59 -0.50
CA THR A 184 -2.55 -4.96 -1.06
C THR A 184 -3.59 -5.85 -0.38
N LEU A 185 -3.74 -5.75 0.95
CA LEU A 185 -4.75 -6.50 1.69
C LEU A 185 -6.18 -6.09 1.32
N LEU A 186 -6.42 -4.80 1.03
CA LEU A 186 -7.72 -4.33 0.52
C LEU A 186 -7.99 -4.83 -0.90
N GLU A 187 -6.98 -4.90 -1.78
CA GLU A 187 -7.13 -5.52 -3.10
C GLU A 187 -7.48 -7.01 -3.00
N LEU A 188 -6.89 -7.73 -2.05
CA LEU A 188 -7.27 -9.13 -1.77
C LEU A 188 -8.69 -9.24 -1.22
N TYR A 189 -9.07 -8.40 -0.25
CA TYR A 189 -10.42 -8.37 0.31
C TYR A 189 -11.47 -8.09 -0.79
N GLU A 190 -11.21 -7.10 -1.65
CA GLU A 190 -12.09 -6.77 -2.77
C GLU A 190 -12.23 -7.94 -3.75
N ALA A 191 -11.11 -8.58 -4.08
CA ALA A 191 -11.11 -9.68 -5.02
C ALA A 191 -11.87 -10.91 -4.49
N ILE A 192 -11.77 -11.21 -3.19
CA ILE A 192 -12.55 -12.27 -2.54
C ILE A 192 -14.03 -11.91 -2.51
N SER A 193 -14.37 -10.68 -2.12
CA SER A 193 -15.76 -10.20 -2.07
C SER A 193 -16.46 -10.27 -3.42
N ARG A 194 -15.70 -10.24 -4.52
CA ARG A 194 -16.20 -10.43 -5.90
C ARG A 194 -16.28 -11.90 -6.34
N ILE A 195 -15.53 -12.80 -5.72
CA ILE A 195 -15.51 -14.24 -6.04
C ILE A 195 -16.63 -14.95 -5.29
N ASP A 196 -16.75 -14.67 -4.00
CA ASP A 196 -17.74 -15.25 -3.11
C ASP A 196 -18.53 -14.12 -2.43
N PRO A 197 -19.51 -13.53 -3.12
CA PRO A 197 -20.26 -12.39 -2.60
C PRO A 197 -21.17 -12.84 -1.46
N SER A 198 -20.98 -12.26 -0.27
CA SER A 198 -21.87 -12.39 0.88
C SER A 198 -22.55 -11.04 1.16
N PRO A 199 -23.82 -11.02 1.60
CA PRO A 199 -24.49 -9.80 2.05
C PRO A 199 -23.82 -9.17 3.28
N ASP A 200 -22.99 -9.93 4.01
CA ASP A 200 -22.27 -9.42 5.18
C ASP A 200 -20.90 -8.81 4.82
N HIS A 201 -20.41 -9.01 3.60
CA HIS A 201 -19.18 -8.36 3.13
C HIS A 201 -19.40 -6.85 2.94
N LEU A 202 -18.32 -6.07 3.03
CA LEU A 202 -18.41 -4.66 2.63
C LEU A 202 -18.64 -4.55 1.11
N PRO A 203 -19.56 -3.68 0.66
CA PRO A 203 -19.77 -3.47 -0.76
C PRO A 203 -18.53 -2.81 -1.39
N VAL A 204 -18.32 -3.08 -2.68
CA VAL A 204 -17.14 -2.58 -3.42
C VAL A 204 -17.02 -1.05 -3.38
N SER A 205 -18.14 -0.33 -3.34
CA SER A 205 -18.15 1.14 -3.21
C SER A 205 -17.45 1.60 -1.93
N GLU A 206 -17.71 0.95 -0.81
CA GLU A 206 -17.10 1.28 0.49
C GLU A 206 -15.61 0.91 0.49
N ILE A 207 -15.23 -0.21 -0.12
CA ILE A 207 -13.81 -0.58 -0.29
C ILE A 207 -13.07 0.48 -1.12
N MET A 208 -13.69 0.99 -2.19
CA MET A 208 -13.12 2.06 -3.02
C MET A 208 -12.96 3.36 -2.23
N GLU A 209 -13.88 3.69 -1.33
CA GLU A 209 -13.75 4.83 -0.44
C GLU A 209 -12.60 4.66 0.54
N ILE A 210 -12.45 3.48 1.16
CA ILE A 210 -11.31 3.17 2.03
C ILE A 210 -10.00 3.34 1.26
N LYS A 211 -9.89 2.77 0.05
CA LYS A 211 -8.71 2.91 -0.83
C LYS A 211 -8.41 4.37 -1.15
N TYR A 212 -9.43 5.15 -1.51
CA TYR A 212 -9.27 6.59 -1.76
C TYR A 212 -8.75 7.31 -0.53
N HIS A 213 -9.32 7.05 0.64
CA HIS A 213 -8.88 7.69 1.87
C HIS A 213 -7.48 7.27 2.30
N LEU A 214 -7.03 6.05 2.01
CA LEU A 214 -5.62 5.67 2.16
C LEU A 214 -4.72 6.49 1.23
N LEU A 215 -5.09 6.66 -0.05
CA LEU A 215 -4.33 7.46 -1.01
C LEU A 215 -4.26 8.94 -0.62
N VAL A 216 -5.37 9.51 -0.16
CA VAL A 216 -5.43 10.88 0.36
C VAL A 216 -4.56 11.05 1.61
N ASN A 217 -4.55 10.06 2.50
CA ASN A 217 -3.77 10.13 3.74
C ASN A 217 -2.30 9.75 3.58
N ARG A 218 -1.90 9.26 2.40
CA ARG A 218 -0.54 8.85 2.06
C ARG A 218 0.46 10.02 2.08
N GLY A 219 0.03 11.22 1.68
CA GLY A 219 0.90 12.38 1.61
C GLY A 219 0.15 13.72 1.59
N LEU A 220 0.88 14.83 1.68
CA LEU A 220 0.26 16.17 1.66
C LEU A 220 -0.45 16.50 0.34
N SER A 221 -0.06 15.85 -0.76
CA SER A 221 -0.74 15.98 -2.05
C SER A 221 -2.21 15.56 -1.99
N GLY A 222 -2.58 14.71 -1.02
CA GLY A 222 -3.97 14.33 -0.80
C GLY A 222 -4.90 15.49 -0.43
N LEU A 223 -4.37 16.61 0.09
CA LEU A 223 -5.16 17.83 0.32
C LEU A 223 -5.76 18.40 -0.96
N PHE A 224 -5.17 18.10 -2.11
CA PHE A 224 -5.57 18.64 -3.41
C PHE A 224 -6.35 17.62 -4.25
N LEU A 225 -6.59 16.42 -3.72
CA LEU A 225 -7.40 15.42 -4.42
C LEU A 225 -8.89 15.76 -4.26
N PRO A 226 -9.65 15.87 -5.37
CA PRO A 226 -11.07 16.15 -5.29
C PRO A 226 -11.83 14.94 -4.73
N ARG A 227 -12.67 15.19 -3.71
CA ARG A 227 -13.53 14.16 -3.08
C ARG A 227 -14.52 13.53 -4.05
N GLU A 228 -14.83 14.21 -5.15
CA GLU A 228 -15.81 13.80 -6.16
C GLU A 228 -15.25 12.79 -7.16
N SER A 229 -13.96 12.44 -7.06
CA SER A 229 -13.24 11.60 -8.02
C SER A 229 -12.72 10.31 -7.38
N VAL A 230 -13.43 9.76 -6.39
CA VAL A 230 -13.00 8.55 -5.63
C VAL A 230 -12.57 7.43 -6.58
N ASN A 231 -13.46 7.08 -7.52
CA ASN A 231 -13.21 6.02 -8.49
C ASN A 231 -12.06 6.37 -9.43
N GLU A 232 -12.06 7.58 -10.00
CA GLU A 232 -11.02 8.02 -10.93
C GLU A 232 -9.63 8.02 -10.29
N VAL A 233 -9.51 8.52 -9.05
CA VAL A 233 -8.23 8.61 -8.33
C VAL A 233 -7.69 7.22 -8.04
N VAL A 234 -8.53 6.31 -7.54
CA VAL A 234 -8.13 4.92 -7.25
C VAL A 234 -7.76 4.19 -8.54
N GLN A 235 -8.61 4.26 -9.57
CA GLN A 235 -8.35 3.60 -10.86
C GLN A 235 -7.11 4.17 -11.56
N ARG A 236 -6.87 5.48 -11.48
CA ARG A 236 -5.67 6.11 -12.02
C ARG A 236 -4.42 5.62 -11.30
N PHE A 237 -4.47 5.52 -9.98
CA PHE A 237 -3.36 4.96 -9.20
C PHE A 237 -3.07 3.51 -9.58
N GLU A 238 -4.08 2.63 -9.60
CA GLU A 238 -3.93 1.22 -9.94
C GLU A 238 -3.47 1.03 -11.41
N SER A 239 -4.04 1.78 -12.34
CA SER A 239 -3.66 1.74 -13.77
C SER A 239 -2.21 2.20 -13.98
N GLN A 240 -1.77 3.25 -13.31
CA GLN A 240 -0.38 3.70 -13.36
C GLN A 240 0.57 2.63 -12.80
N SER A 241 0.19 1.99 -11.68
CA SER A 241 0.96 0.88 -11.10
C SER A 241 1.09 -0.29 -12.09
N ARG A 242 -0.03 -0.70 -12.72
CA ARG A 242 -0.05 -1.77 -13.74
C ARG A 242 0.76 -1.42 -14.99
N ALA A 243 0.69 -0.17 -15.46
CA ALA A 243 1.49 0.26 -16.60
C ALA A 243 3.00 0.23 -16.28
N GLN A 244 3.39 0.62 -15.07
CA GLN A 244 4.77 0.58 -14.62
C GLN A 244 5.32 -0.85 -14.52
N THR A 245 4.54 -1.80 -14.00
CA THR A 245 4.95 -3.20 -13.93
C THR A 245 5.12 -3.80 -15.32
N GLY A 246 4.17 -3.56 -16.24
CA GLY A 246 4.24 -4.04 -17.62
C GLY A 246 5.43 -3.46 -18.41
N ASN A 247 5.72 -2.17 -18.25
CA ASN A 247 6.87 -1.55 -18.90
C ASN A 247 8.21 -2.10 -18.35
N THR A 248 8.28 -2.35 -17.04
CA THR A 248 9.49 -2.92 -16.40
C THR A 248 9.71 -4.37 -16.79
N ALA A 249 8.63 -5.15 -16.90
CA ALA A 249 8.66 -6.52 -17.43
C ALA A 249 9.20 -6.55 -18.87
N SER A 250 8.63 -5.70 -19.73
CA SER A 250 9.06 -5.57 -21.13
C SER A 250 10.54 -5.20 -21.26
N TYR A 251 11.00 -4.24 -20.45
CA TYR A 251 12.41 -3.86 -20.38
C TYR A 251 13.30 -5.04 -19.98
N LEU A 252 12.92 -5.81 -18.95
CA LEU A 252 13.69 -6.97 -18.52
C LEU A 252 13.70 -8.09 -19.56
N HIS A 253 12.57 -8.39 -20.19
CA HIS A 253 12.48 -9.39 -21.26
C HIS A 253 13.38 -9.02 -22.44
N ALA A 254 13.35 -7.75 -22.88
CA ALA A 254 14.20 -7.28 -23.96
C ALA A 254 15.69 -7.48 -23.62
N ASN A 255 16.09 -7.12 -22.40
CA ASN A 255 17.46 -7.30 -21.94
C ASN A 255 17.81 -8.79 -21.75
N ALA A 256 16.94 -9.61 -21.17
CA ALA A 256 17.16 -11.05 -21.01
C ALA A 256 17.42 -11.71 -22.37
N ASN A 257 16.64 -11.36 -23.38
CA ASN A 257 16.84 -11.83 -24.75
C ASN A 257 18.17 -11.36 -25.36
N LEU A 258 18.56 -10.09 -25.17
CA LEU A 258 19.86 -9.56 -25.62
C LEU A 258 21.04 -10.31 -25.00
N TYR A 259 20.90 -10.71 -23.74
CA TYR A 259 21.91 -11.47 -23.01
C TYR A 259 21.67 -12.98 -23.07
N ARG A 260 20.72 -13.50 -23.86
CA ARG A 260 20.46 -14.96 -23.94
C ARG A 260 20.23 -15.61 -22.56
N LEU A 261 19.51 -14.91 -21.69
CA LEU A 261 19.08 -15.39 -20.38
C LEU A 261 17.59 -15.72 -20.42
N GLY A 262 17.18 -16.68 -19.61
CA GLY A 262 15.78 -16.97 -19.37
C GLY A 262 15.17 -15.95 -18.41
N LEU A 263 13.90 -15.61 -18.62
CA LEU A 263 13.14 -14.78 -17.70
C LEU A 263 11.73 -15.34 -17.56
N LYS A 264 11.37 -15.79 -16.34
CA LYS A 264 10.02 -16.22 -15.99
C LYS A 264 9.34 -15.13 -15.17
N GLU A 265 8.25 -14.56 -15.68
CA GLU A 265 7.38 -13.67 -14.89
C GLU A 265 6.64 -14.48 -13.81
N ILE A 266 6.51 -13.88 -12.64
CA ILE A 266 5.83 -14.47 -11.48
C ILE A 266 4.71 -13.51 -11.09
N GLU A 267 3.48 -13.99 -11.20
CA GLU A 267 2.29 -13.21 -10.88
C GLU A 267 1.89 -13.42 -9.42
N PHE A 268 1.81 -12.32 -8.68
CA PHE A 268 1.34 -12.32 -7.30
C PHE A 268 -0.11 -11.81 -7.26
N GLY A 269 -1.04 -12.66 -6.84
CA GLY A 269 -2.46 -12.35 -6.78
C GLY A 269 -3.32 -13.61 -6.78
N LEU A 270 -4.63 -13.42 -6.82
CA LEU A 270 -5.58 -14.53 -6.94
C LEU A 270 -5.51 -15.14 -8.35
N PRO A 271 -5.45 -16.48 -8.47
CA PRO A 271 -5.46 -17.15 -9.77
C PRO A 271 -6.66 -16.70 -10.63
N GLY A 272 -6.42 -16.43 -11.92
CA GLY A 272 -7.45 -16.00 -12.87
C GLY A 272 -7.90 -14.53 -12.73
N ARG A 273 -7.26 -13.73 -11.87
CA ARG A 273 -7.47 -12.29 -11.75
C ARG A 273 -6.25 -11.51 -12.22
N VAL A 274 -6.42 -10.20 -12.41
CA VAL A 274 -5.30 -9.30 -12.68
C VAL A 274 -4.31 -9.37 -11.51
N PRO A 275 -3.01 -9.59 -11.75
CA PRO A 275 -2.03 -9.68 -10.69
C PRO A 275 -1.92 -8.35 -9.94
N ILE A 276 -1.85 -8.44 -8.62
CA ILE A 276 -1.64 -7.29 -7.73
C ILE A 276 -0.18 -6.82 -7.84
N CYS A 277 0.76 -7.76 -7.89
CA CYS A 277 2.18 -7.48 -8.07
C CYS A 277 2.79 -8.48 -9.06
N ARG A 278 3.92 -8.10 -9.67
CA ARG A 278 4.69 -8.98 -10.54
C ARG A 278 6.15 -9.05 -10.09
N GLY A 279 6.67 -10.26 -10.05
CA GLY A 279 8.09 -10.56 -9.95
C GLY A 279 8.64 -11.14 -11.24
N ALA A 280 9.96 -11.30 -11.31
CA ALA A 280 10.61 -12.03 -12.39
C ALA A 280 11.80 -12.83 -11.86
N LEU A 281 11.91 -14.07 -12.33
CA LEU A 281 13.06 -14.95 -12.09
C LEU A 281 13.95 -14.95 -13.32
N LEU A 282 15.18 -14.45 -13.17
CA LEU A 282 16.20 -14.51 -14.19
C LEU A 282 16.93 -15.86 -14.06
N SER A 283 17.01 -16.61 -15.16
CA SER A 283 17.65 -17.92 -15.23
C SER A 283 18.65 -18.01 -16.37
N ILE A 284 19.51 -19.03 -16.32
CA ILE A 284 20.43 -19.39 -17.40
C ILE A 284 20.33 -20.89 -17.66
N ARG A 285 20.34 -21.30 -18.92
CA ARG A 285 20.31 -22.70 -19.33
C ARG A 285 21.45 -22.96 -20.32
N HIS A 286 22.20 -24.04 -20.12
CA HIS A 286 23.40 -24.32 -20.90
C HIS A 286 23.08 -24.64 -22.36
N SER A 287 22.07 -25.49 -22.59
CA SER A 287 21.67 -25.88 -23.95
C SER A 287 21.11 -24.74 -24.81
N SER A 288 20.72 -23.62 -24.21
CA SER A 288 20.27 -22.41 -24.93
C SER A 288 21.38 -21.38 -25.19
N LEU A 289 22.62 -21.65 -24.76
CA LEU A 289 23.71 -20.70 -24.96
C LEU A 289 24.19 -20.70 -26.42
N PRO A 290 24.43 -19.51 -27.00
CA PRO A 290 25.07 -19.40 -28.31
C PRO A 290 26.55 -19.83 -28.23
N SER A 291 27.12 -20.17 -29.39
CA SER A 291 28.56 -20.42 -29.54
C SER A 291 29.41 -19.20 -29.16
N GLU A 292 28.90 -17.99 -29.41
CA GLU A 292 29.52 -16.73 -28.99
C GLU A 292 28.71 -16.06 -27.87
N LEU A 293 29.33 -15.95 -26.68
CA LEU A 293 28.68 -15.37 -25.52
C LEU A 293 28.60 -13.83 -25.63
N PRO A 294 27.47 -13.23 -25.21
CA PRO A 294 27.32 -11.77 -25.22
C PRO A 294 28.28 -11.12 -24.23
N LYS A 295 28.83 -9.96 -24.60
CA LYS A 295 29.75 -9.20 -23.74
C LYS A 295 29.04 -8.76 -22.46
N TRP A 296 29.52 -9.23 -21.31
CA TRP A 296 28.97 -8.81 -20.02
C TRP A 296 29.58 -7.49 -19.55
N SER A 297 28.79 -6.41 -19.65
CA SER A 297 29.28 -5.09 -19.25
C SER A 297 29.33 -4.95 -17.72
N LYS A 298 30.27 -4.12 -17.24
CA LYS A 298 30.29 -3.71 -15.83
C LYS A 298 28.98 -2.99 -15.44
N ARG A 299 28.27 -2.36 -16.37
CA ARG A 299 26.96 -1.73 -16.15
C ARG A 299 25.87 -2.51 -16.90
N ASN A 300 25.57 -3.72 -16.43
CA ASN A 300 24.52 -4.56 -17.02
C ASN A 300 23.13 -4.16 -16.51
N PRO A 301 22.06 -4.42 -17.28
CA PRO A 301 20.69 -4.05 -16.93
C PRO A 301 20.11 -4.84 -15.74
N PHE A 302 20.76 -5.93 -15.32
CA PHE A 302 20.29 -6.84 -14.27
C PHE A 302 20.87 -6.53 -12.88
N ASP A 303 21.77 -5.54 -12.77
CA ASP A 303 22.50 -5.19 -11.54
C ASP A 303 23.26 -6.38 -10.89
N LEU A 304 23.67 -7.38 -11.68
CA LEU A 304 24.55 -8.45 -11.20
C LEU A 304 26.00 -7.96 -11.20
N ASP A 305 26.74 -8.21 -10.12
CA ASP A 305 28.13 -7.75 -10.01
C ASP A 305 29.13 -8.72 -10.65
N TYR A 306 28.68 -9.89 -11.06
CA TYR A 306 29.45 -10.92 -11.78
C TYR A 306 28.91 -11.16 -13.19
N ASN A 307 29.74 -11.78 -14.03
CA ASN A 307 29.33 -12.34 -15.31
C ASN A 307 28.75 -13.75 -15.10
N PRO A 308 27.48 -14.02 -15.43
CA PRO A 308 26.87 -15.32 -15.21
C PRO A 308 27.53 -16.45 -16.01
N TYR A 309 28.06 -16.17 -17.21
CA TYR A 309 28.68 -17.22 -18.04
C TYR A 309 30.06 -17.66 -17.56
N GLU A 310 30.77 -16.80 -16.81
CA GLU A 310 32.15 -17.05 -16.39
C GLU A 310 32.26 -17.43 -14.92
N LYS A 311 31.20 -17.22 -14.12
CA LYS A 311 31.24 -17.47 -12.68
C LYS A 311 31.39 -18.98 -12.42
N PRO A 312 32.43 -19.43 -11.69
CA PRO A 312 32.73 -20.86 -11.53
C PRO A 312 31.56 -21.67 -10.97
N ALA A 313 30.87 -21.15 -9.95
CA ALA A 313 29.74 -21.82 -9.32
C ALA A 313 28.52 -21.97 -10.26
N ILE A 314 28.37 -21.07 -11.24
CA ILE A 314 27.31 -21.18 -12.25
C ILE A 314 27.72 -22.20 -13.30
N ARG A 315 28.98 -22.14 -13.76
CA ARG A 315 29.53 -23.10 -14.73
C ARG A 315 29.45 -24.53 -14.25
N GLU A 316 29.80 -24.80 -12.99
CA GLU A 316 29.68 -26.12 -12.39
C GLU A 316 28.24 -26.65 -12.44
N LEU A 317 27.25 -25.79 -12.16
CA LEU A 317 25.84 -26.16 -12.26
C LEU A 317 25.39 -26.37 -13.71
N MET A 318 25.88 -25.55 -14.64
CA MET A 318 25.58 -25.67 -16.07
C MET A 318 26.13 -26.95 -16.68
N GLU A 319 27.34 -27.35 -16.26
CA GLU A 319 27.98 -28.59 -16.71
C GLU A 319 27.28 -29.81 -16.08
N LYS A 320 26.83 -29.70 -14.83
CA LYS A 320 26.13 -30.78 -14.12
C LYS A 320 24.67 -30.96 -14.56
N TYR A 321 23.98 -29.88 -14.90
CA TYR A 321 22.56 -29.84 -15.27
C TYR A 321 22.37 -29.00 -16.55
N PRO A 322 22.81 -29.49 -17.72
CA PRO A 322 22.85 -28.68 -18.94
C PRO A 322 21.46 -28.27 -19.46
N ASP A 323 20.44 -29.08 -19.16
CA ASP A 323 19.07 -28.87 -19.61
C ASP A 323 18.17 -28.20 -18.57
N GLU A 324 18.66 -27.93 -17.36
CA GLU A 324 17.89 -27.26 -16.34
C GLU A 324 18.09 -25.74 -16.39
N GLU A 325 17.04 -24.99 -16.04
CA GLU A 325 17.14 -23.56 -15.82
C GLU A 325 17.76 -23.28 -14.45
N ILE A 326 18.96 -22.71 -14.46
CA ILE A 326 19.68 -22.34 -13.24
C ILE A 326 19.25 -20.93 -12.82
N PRO A 327 18.62 -20.76 -11.64
CA PRO A 327 18.13 -19.46 -11.20
C PRO A 327 19.29 -18.53 -10.80
N LEU A 328 19.40 -17.38 -11.44
CA LEU A 328 20.43 -16.37 -11.18
C LEU A 328 19.99 -15.35 -10.14
N ALA A 329 18.81 -14.76 -10.34
CA ALA A 329 18.30 -13.68 -9.50
C ALA A 329 16.78 -13.54 -9.55
N PHE A 330 16.20 -13.02 -8.48
CA PHE A 330 14.78 -12.70 -8.36
C PHE A 330 14.58 -11.19 -8.25
N TYR A 331 13.65 -10.67 -9.05
CA TYR A 331 13.31 -9.25 -9.15
C TYR A 331 11.85 -9.01 -8.82
N VAL A 332 11.56 -7.82 -8.31
CA VAL A 332 10.20 -7.27 -8.28
C VAL A 332 10.08 -6.15 -9.30
N LEU A 333 8.96 -6.14 -10.03
CA LEU A 333 8.75 -5.27 -11.19
C LEU A 333 7.97 -3.99 -10.86
N SER A 334 7.36 -3.91 -9.67
CA SER A 334 6.68 -2.70 -9.20
C SER A 334 7.67 -1.71 -8.58
N SER A 335 7.75 -0.51 -9.15
CA SER A 335 8.46 0.64 -8.58
C SER A 335 7.80 1.95 -8.99
N GLU A 336 7.59 2.83 -8.02
CA GLU A 336 6.79 4.05 -8.20
C GLU A 336 7.37 5.07 -9.19
N TYR A 337 8.67 4.98 -9.50
CA TYR A 337 9.35 6.07 -10.20
C TYR A 337 10.26 5.68 -11.38
N ARG A 338 10.42 4.41 -11.76
CA ARG A 338 11.36 4.03 -12.85
C ARG A 338 11.01 2.71 -13.55
N LEU A 339 11.42 2.60 -14.81
CA LEU A 339 11.60 1.34 -15.58
C LEU A 339 12.77 0.48 -15.03
N LYS A 340 12.99 0.45 -13.71
CA LYS A 340 14.11 -0.29 -13.12
C LYS A 340 13.56 -1.35 -12.16
N PRO A 341 13.77 -2.64 -12.47
CA PRO A 341 13.36 -3.71 -11.57
C PRO A 341 14.16 -3.68 -10.27
N ILE A 342 13.54 -4.12 -9.19
CA ILE A 342 14.17 -4.19 -7.87
C ILE A 342 14.76 -5.58 -7.69
N LEU A 343 16.10 -5.69 -7.72
CA LEU A 343 16.78 -6.94 -7.39
C LEU A 343 16.58 -7.29 -5.91
N VAL A 344 15.82 -8.35 -5.63
CA VAL A 344 15.49 -8.82 -4.29
C VAL A 344 16.49 -9.87 -3.83
N ALA A 345 16.73 -10.90 -4.64
CA ALA A 345 17.63 -11.99 -4.32
C ALA A 345 18.63 -12.23 -5.43
N ASP A 346 19.89 -12.42 -5.04
CA ASP A 346 20.95 -12.91 -5.91
C ASP A 346 21.38 -14.27 -5.35
N PHE A 347 21.06 -15.34 -6.07
CA PHE A 347 21.23 -16.70 -5.56
C PHE A 347 22.70 -17.07 -5.38
N PHE A 348 23.60 -16.40 -6.10
CA PHE A 348 25.05 -16.59 -6.04
C PHE A 348 25.78 -15.48 -5.27
N LYS A 349 25.05 -14.58 -4.60
CA LYS A 349 25.60 -13.56 -3.69
C LYS A 349 24.65 -13.24 -2.52
N ARG A 350 24.31 -14.28 -1.75
CA ARG A 350 23.30 -14.25 -0.68
C ARG A 350 23.62 -13.34 0.52
N GLY A 351 24.89 -13.01 0.74
CA GLY A 351 25.35 -12.33 1.95
C GLY A 351 25.11 -10.81 2.00
N SER A 352 24.76 -10.16 0.89
CA SER A 352 24.85 -8.70 0.79
C SER A 352 23.53 -7.92 0.74
N GLY A 353 22.35 -8.53 0.93
CA GLY A 353 21.06 -7.80 0.87
C GLY A 353 21.01 -6.57 1.78
N VAL A 354 21.23 -6.78 3.09
CA VAL A 354 21.36 -5.70 4.08
C VAL A 354 22.55 -4.81 3.74
N GLY A 355 23.67 -5.36 3.27
CA GLY A 355 24.86 -4.59 2.86
C GLY A 355 24.59 -3.60 1.72
N ARG A 356 23.81 -3.99 0.72
CA ARG A 356 23.43 -3.15 -0.43
C ARG A 356 22.53 -2.00 0.02
N GLU A 357 21.45 -2.31 0.74
CA GLU A 357 20.50 -1.28 1.18
C GLU A 357 21.08 -0.43 2.31
N SER A 358 21.85 -1.00 3.24
CA SER A 358 22.59 -0.25 4.26
C SER A 358 23.57 0.73 3.63
N SER A 359 24.23 0.38 2.52
CA SER A 359 25.14 1.33 1.85
C SER A 359 24.36 2.53 1.27
N ARG A 360 23.08 2.36 0.90
CA ARG A 360 22.17 3.45 0.49
C ARG A 360 21.70 4.28 1.69
N VAL A 361 21.33 3.62 2.78
CA VAL A 361 20.99 4.21 4.09
C VAL A 361 22.14 5.06 4.63
N TRP A 362 23.33 4.47 4.72
CA TRP A 362 24.56 5.10 5.18
C TRP A 362 24.88 6.32 4.35
N ARG A 363 24.76 6.27 3.03
CA ARG A 363 25.00 7.44 2.19
C ARG A 363 24.04 8.59 2.47
N MET A 364 22.75 8.31 2.60
CA MET A 364 21.75 9.34 2.92
C MET A 364 21.98 9.96 4.31
N ASN A 365 22.44 9.14 5.27
CA ASN A 365 22.81 9.59 6.61
C ASN A 365 24.16 10.33 6.60
N LEU A 366 25.09 9.94 5.73
CA LEU A 366 26.38 10.59 5.53
C LEU A 366 26.22 11.96 4.86
N ASP A 367 25.35 12.09 3.87
CA ASP A 367 25.02 13.38 3.25
C ASP A 367 24.45 14.35 4.30
N GLN A 368 23.61 13.85 5.23
CA GLN A 368 23.14 14.64 6.38
C GLN A 368 24.21 14.93 7.44
N ALA A 369 25.12 13.99 7.68
CA ALA A 369 26.24 14.21 8.60
C ALA A 369 27.26 15.20 8.01
N LEU A 370 27.44 15.21 6.69
CA LEU A 370 28.28 16.16 5.96
C LEU A 370 27.71 17.59 6.05
N GLU A 371 26.38 17.74 6.01
CA GLU A 371 25.70 19.01 6.33
C GLU A 371 25.95 19.49 7.78
N MET A 372 26.40 18.60 8.69
CA MET A 372 26.63 18.92 10.10
C MET A 372 28.05 19.35 10.43
N THR A 373 29.02 19.16 9.53
CA THR A 373 30.43 19.34 9.86
C THR A 373 31.13 20.33 8.94
N ASN A 374 31.51 21.50 9.48
CA ASN A 374 32.51 22.41 8.90
C ASN A 374 33.96 21.86 9.02
N ILE A 375 34.15 20.54 9.18
CA ILE A 375 35.44 19.93 9.53
C ILE A 375 36.04 19.22 8.30
N PRO A 376 37.14 19.73 7.70
CA PRO A 376 37.73 19.21 6.46
C PRO A 376 38.25 17.76 6.54
N LEU A 377 38.58 17.26 7.73
CA LEU A 377 39.08 15.89 7.93
C LEU A 377 37.97 14.84 7.86
N LEU A 378 36.79 15.15 8.42
CA LEU A 378 35.58 14.35 8.24
C LEU A 378 35.16 14.35 6.77
N TYR A 379 35.25 15.49 6.08
CA TYR A 379 34.99 15.57 4.64
C TYR A 379 35.87 14.62 3.80
N ARG A 380 37.17 14.48 4.11
CA ARG A 380 38.07 13.56 3.39
C ARG A 380 37.81 12.08 3.71
N ALA A 381 37.50 11.74 4.96
CA ALA A 381 37.16 10.37 5.34
C ALA A 381 35.79 9.94 4.79
N LEU A 382 34.78 10.81 4.92
CA LEU A 382 33.43 10.59 4.42
C LEU A 382 33.36 10.68 2.89
N GLY A 383 34.20 11.50 2.25
CA GLY A 383 34.40 11.56 0.80
C GLY A 383 34.99 10.27 0.19
N ARG A 384 35.87 9.57 0.92
CA ARG A 384 36.36 8.24 0.52
C ARG A 384 35.28 7.16 0.66
N ILE A 385 34.46 7.24 1.70
CA ILE A 385 33.32 6.32 1.92
C ILE A 385 32.22 6.58 0.89
N SER A 386 31.89 7.84 0.61
CA SER A 386 30.90 8.23 -0.39
C SER A 386 31.38 7.93 -1.81
N GLY A 387 32.68 8.07 -2.09
CA GLY A 387 33.34 7.63 -3.33
C GLY A 387 33.33 6.11 -3.52
N TYR A 388 33.57 5.34 -2.46
CA TYR A 388 33.44 3.88 -2.47
C TYR A 388 31.97 3.43 -2.67
N ALA A 389 31.02 4.13 -2.07
CA ALA A 389 29.59 3.95 -2.30
C ALA A 389 29.18 4.31 -3.73
N LEU A 390 29.57 5.48 -4.24
CA LEU A 390 29.32 5.97 -5.61
C LEU A 390 29.74 4.99 -6.71
N ASN A 391 30.76 4.17 -6.47
CA ASN A 391 31.30 3.22 -7.44
C ASN A 391 30.61 1.85 -7.45
N LYS A 392 29.68 1.57 -6.53
CA LYS A 392 28.84 0.37 -6.62
C LYS A 392 27.70 0.61 -7.61
N LYS A 393 27.36 -0.42 -8.40
CA LYS A 393 26.31 -0.43 -9.44
C LYS A 393 24.89 -0.05 -8.95
N ASP A 394 24.71 0.11 -7.63
CA ASP A 394 23.43 0.17 -6.93
C ASP A 394 22.86 1.58 -6.70
N TYR A 395 23.54 2.65 -7.13
CA TYR A 395 23.22 4.00 -6.66
C TYR A 395 22.41 4.84 -7.65
N THR A 396 21.09 4.65 -7.65
CA THR A 396 20.18 5.70 -8.14
C THR A 396 19.82 6.64 -7.00
N ARG A 397 20.05 7.94 -7.22
CA ARG A 397 19.86 9.10 -6.30
C ARG A 397 18.41 9.37 -5.83
N PHE A 398 17.50 8.40 -5.84
CA PHE A 398 16.07 8.63 -5.53
C PHE A 398 15.56 7.73 -4.39
N SER A 399 14.47 8.14 -3.73
CA SER A 399 14.07 7.83 -2.34
C SER A 399 13.95 6.35 -1.95
N ARG A 400 14.18 6.03 -0.67
CA ARG A 400 13.92 4.70 -0.07
C ARG A 400 12.48 4.23 -0.33
N ASN A 401 11.52 5.15 -0.36
CA ASN A 401 10.10 4.87 -0.60
C ASN A 401 9.85 4.12 -1.92
N SER A 402 10.60 4.44 -2.98
CA SER A 402 10.42 3.82 -4.31
C SER A 402 10.64 2.31 -4.38
N THR A 403 11.37 1.75 -3.41
CA THR A 403 11.62 0.30 -3.34
C THR A 403 10.53 -0.47 -2.59
N VAL A 404 9.70 0.22 -1.81
CA VAL A 404 8.70 -0.42 -0.94
C VAL A 404 7.50 -0.95 -1.74
N ALA A 405 7.08 -0.23 -2.78
CA ALA A 405 5.87 -0.52 -3.56
C ALA A 405 5.82 -1.92 -4.19
N GLY A 406 6.97 -2.49 -4.53
CA GLY A 406 7.03 -3.87 -5.02
C GLY A 406 7.44 -4.89 -3.95
N VAL A 407 8.40 -4.53 -3.11
CA VAL A 407 8.96 -5.45 -2.11
C VAL A 407 7.90 -5.87 -1.11
N GLU A 408 7.02 -4.96 -0.71
CA GLU A 408 6.07 -5.24 0.37
C GLU A 408 4.89 -6.14 -0.04
N PRO A 409 4.24 -5.92 -1.20
CA PRO A 409 3.30 -6.92 -1.72
C PRO A 409 3.96 -8.29 -1.89
N ALA A 410 5.14 -8.37 -2.51
CA ALA A 410 5.84 -9.65 -2.70
C ALA A 410 6.16 -10.34 -1.35
N ARG A 411 6.50 -9.57 -0.32
CA ARG A 411 6.72 -10.09 1.05
C ARG A 411 5.44 -10.66 1.65
N LEU A 412 4.32 -9.98 1.48
CA LEU A 412 3.02 -10.46 1.94
C LEU A 412 2.67 -11.80 1.27
N PHE A 413 2.80 -11.93 -0.04
CA PHE A 413 2.52 -13.18 -0.74
C PHE A 413 3.50 -14.32 -0.35
N ALA A 414 4.78 -14.01 -0.16
CA ALA A 414 5.75 -14.98 0.36
C ALA A 414 5.39 -15.45 1.78
N ARG A 415 5.00 -14.52 2.67
CA ARG A 415 4.52 -14.83 4.02
C ARG A 415 3.28 -15.73 4.02
N LEU A 416 2.42 -15.60 3.02
CA LEU A 416 1.21 -16.40 2.86
C LEU A 416 1.44 -17.74 2.15
N ASN A 417 2.67 -18.07 1.77
CA ASN A 417 2.99 -19.27 0.99
C ASN A 417 2.25 -19.38 -0.37
N TRP A 418 1.98 -18.25 -1.02
CA TRP A 418 1.08 -18.22 -2.16
C TRP A 418 1.69 -18.75 -3.46
N THR A 419 2.98 -18.53 -3.66
CA THR A 419 3.58 -18.58 -5.00
C THR A 419 4.48 -19.79 -5.20
N PHE A 420 5.16 -20.22 -4.14
CA PHE A 420 6.09 -21.34 -4.17
C PHE A 420 5.77 -22.38 -3.10
N ASP A 421 6.51 -23.49 -3.08
CA ASP A 421 6.57 -24.38 -1.93
C ASP A 421 7.03 -23.64 -0.65
N PRO A 422 6.64 -24.10 0.55
CA PRO A 422 6.94 -23.42 1.81
C PRO A 422 8.42 -23.13 2.03
N ASP A 423 9.31 -24.08 1.69
CA ASP A 423 10.76 -23.91 1.86
C ASP A 423 11.30 -22.78 1.00
N THR A 424 10.82 -22.68 -0.24
CA THR A 424 11.20 -21.63 -1.19
C THR A 424 10.63 -20.27 -0.80
N ASN A 425 9.39 -20.22 -0.31
CA ASN A 425 8.81 -18.98 0.21
C ASN A 425 9.54 -18.47 1.45
N ASP A 426 9.95 -19.34 2.36
CA ASP A 426 10.73 -18.98 3.54
C ASP A 426 12.07 -18.31 3.15
N LEU A 427 12.71 -18.82 2.09
CA LEU A 427 13.95 -18.25 1.58
C LEU A 427 13.71 -16.90 0.90
N LEU A 428 12.65 -16.79 0.10
CA LEU A 428 12.23 -15.54 -0.54
C LEU A 428 11.87 -14.49 0.52
N LEU A 429 11.13 -14.89 1.56
CA LEU A 429 10.75 -14.05 2.68
C LEU A 429 11.98 -13.52 3.42
N ARG A 430 12.95 -14.40 3.75
CA ARG A 430 14.23 -13.98 4.35
C ARG A 430 15.02 -13.04 3.44
N ALA A 431 14.96 -13.20 2.11
CA ALA A 431 15.62 -12.30 1.17
C ALA A 431 14.94 -10.92 1.12
N LEU A 432 13.60 -10.89 1.09
CA LEU A 432 12.79 -9.68 1.13
C LEU A 432 12.96 -8.92 2.45
N GLU A 433 12.99 -9.63 3.58
CA GLU A 433 13.26 -9.05 4.90
C GLU A 433 14.68 -8.46 5.01
N LYS A 434 15.69 -9.10 4.43
CA LYS A 434 17.07 -8.54 4.36
C LYS A 434 17.14 -7.27 3.52
N ARG A 435 16.19 -7.07 2.59
CA ARG A 435 16.05 -5.84 1.80
C ARG A 435 15.44 -4.71 2.60
N ARG A 436 14.65 -4.99 3.65
CA ARG A 436 14.16 -3.99 4.61
C ARG A 436 15.32 -3.58 5.51
N ALA A 437 16.09 -2.56 5.11
CA ALA A 437 17.12 -1.96 5.98
C ALA A 437 16.55 -0.98 7.02
N ASN A 438 15.23 -0.83 7.08
CA ASN A 438 14.55 0.03 8.03
C ASN A 438 14.59 -0.61 9.42
N PRO A 439 15.30 -0.01 10.40
CA PRO A 439 15.41 -0.55 11.74
C PRO A 439 14.09 -0.54 12.53
N LEU A 440 13.05 0.17 12.05
CA LEU A 440 11.72 0.18 12.67
C LEU A 440 10.82 -0.98 12.21
N ALA A 441 11.17 -1.66 11.12
CA ALA A 441 10.40 -2.78 10.59
C ALA A 441 10.56 -4.02 11.48
N ASP A 442 9.48 -4.80 11.60
CA ASP A 442 9.47 -6.11 12.25
C ASP A 442 9.54 -7.26 11.23
N SER A 443 9.79 -8.46 11.73
CA SER A 443 9.80 -9.69 10.93
C SER A 443 8.38 -10.19 10.72
N ALA A 444 8.15 -10.94 9.63
CA ALA A 444 6.84 -11.53 9.33
C ALA A 444 6.30 -12.36 10.51
N HIS A 445 7.16 -13.14 11.17
CA HIS A 445 6.76 -13.95 12.33
C HIS A 445 6.25 -13.10 13.50
N ARG A 446 6.85 -11.92 13.75
CA ARG A 446 6.36 -11.00 14.78
C ARG A 446 5.06 -10.32 14.38
N GLU A 447 4.94 -9.96 13.10
CA GLU A 447 3.70 -9.43 12.55
C GLU A 447 2.56 -10.46 12.65
N ASP A 448 2.83 -11.76 12.46
CA ASP A 448 1.86 -12.84 12.65
C ASP A 448 1.37 -12.92 14.10
N GLN A 449 2.29 -12.90 15.06
CA GLN A 449 1.96 -12.91 16.49
C GLN A 449 1.17 -11.67 16.90
N ALA A 450 1.58 -10.49 16.42
CA ALA A 450 0.89 -9.23 16.67
C ALA A 450 -0.53 -9.24 16.08
N ALA A 451 -0.72 -9.83 14.90
CA ALA A 451 -2.03 -9.92 14.27
C ALA A 451 -3.02 -10.76 15.07
N LYS A 452 -2.59 -11.92 15.57
CA LYS A 452 -3.41 -12.76 16.46
C LYS A 452 -3.76 -12.00 17.75
N ALA A 453 -2.77 -11.45 18.44
CA ALA A 453 -2.98 -10.71 19.68
C ALA A 453 -3.89 -9.47 19.50
N ARG A 454 -3.82 -8.79 18.35
CA ARG A 454 -4.70 -7.65 18.04
C ARG A 454 -6.14 -8.07 17.79
N LEU A 455 -6.35 -9.16 17.05
CA LEU A 455 -7.70 -9.70 16.87
C LEU A 455 -8.30 -10.12 18.22
N ASP A 456 -7.52 -10.82 19.05
CA ASP A 456 -7.96 -11.24 20.38
C ASP A 456 -8.31 -10.04 21.26
N SER A 457 -7.54 -8.96 21.19
CA SER A 457 -7.82 -7.70 21.89
C SER A 457 -9.08 -6.99 21.37
N LEU A 458 -9.31 -6.97 20.05
CA LEU A 458 -10.53 -6.43 19.45
C LEU A 458 -11.79 -7.19 19.89
N LEU A 459 -11.67 -8.51 20.05
CA LEU A 459 -12.76 -9.41 20.46
C LEU A 459 -12.84 -9.61 21.98
N ALA A 460 -11.92 -9.04 22.75
CA ALA A 460 -11.86 -9.21 24.20
C ALA A 460 -13.13 -8.69 24.90
N GLY A 461 -13.51 -9.35 26.00
CA GLY A 461 -14.67 -8.94 26.81
C GLY A 461 -15.98 -8.89 26.02
N GLU A 462 -16.21 -9.87 25.15
CA GLU A 462 -17.38 -9.96 24.25
C GLU A 462 -17.47 -8.78 23.26
N GLY A 463 -16.35 -8.16 22.92
CA GLY A 463 -16.30 -7.01 22.00
C GLY A 463 -16.91 -5.72 22.57
N ARG A 464 -17.15 -5.61 23.88
CA ARG A 464 -17.77 -4.42 24.50
C ARG A 464 -16.98 -3.13 24.25
N VAL A 465 -15.65 -3.21 24.29
CA VAL A 465 -14.77 -2.04 24.05
C VAL A 465 -14.80 -1.64 22.58
N LEU A 466 -14.78 -2.62 21.67
CA LEU A 466 -14.95 -2.42 20.24
C LEU A 466 -16.32 -1.80 19.92
N ALA A 467 -17.39 -2.32 20.49
CA ALA A 467 -18.75 -1.79 20.35
C ALA A 467 -18.83 -0.31 20.77
N GLY A 468 -18.21 0.03 21.91
CA GLY A 468 -18.12 1.42 22.37
C GLY A 468 -17.30 2.31 21.43
N CYS A 469 -16.22 1.79 20.84
CA CYS A 469 -15.41 2.52 19.87
C CYS A 469 -16.15 2.79 18.55
N LEU A 470 -16.75 1.75 17.95
CA LEU A 470 -17.51 1.87 16.71
C LEU A 470 -18.73 2.78 16.89
N ARG A 471 -19.43 2.65 18.01
CA ARG A 471 -20.51 3.57 18.40
C ARG A 471 -20.04 5.02 18.43
N ARG A 472 -18.89 5.31 19.06
CA ARG A 472 -18.35 6.69 19.12
C ARG A 472 -18.02 7.22 17.74
N LEU A 473 -17.36 6.42 16.89
CA LEU A 473 -17.02 6.82 15.52
C LEU A 473 -18.28 7.14 14.70
N PHE A 474 -19.31 6.30 14.81
CA PHE A 474 -20.58 6.52 14.13
C PHE A 474 -21.32 7.76 14.67
N GLU A 475 -21.39 7.94 15.99
CA GLU A 475 -21.99 9.14 16.58
C GLU A 475 -21.19 10.42 16.26
N ASP A 476 -19.85 10.34 16.16
CA ASP A 476 -19.00 11.43 15.69
C ASP A 476 -19.36 11.81 14.25
N GLU A 477 -19.56 10.82 13.38
CA GLU A 477 -19.97 11.05 12.00
C GLU A 477 -21.34 11.74 11.92
N ILE A 478 -22.35 11.24 12.64
CA ILE A 478 -23.67 11.87 12.72
C ILE A 478 -23.55 13.33 13.15
N ARG A 479 -22.82 13.58 14.25
CA ARG A 479 -22.61 14.94 14.77
C ARG A 479 -21.92 15.83 13.75
N ALA A 480 -20.97 15.29 13.00
CA ALA A 480 -20.18 16.04 12.05
C ALA A 480 -20.93 16.30 10.73
N THR A 481 -21.86 15.42 10.34
CA THR A 481 -22.72 15.59 9.16
C THR A 481 -23.89 16.54 9.45
N LEU A 482 -24.57 16.35 10.59
CA LEU A 482 -25.69 17.19 11.01
C LEU A 482 -25.27 18.48 11.75
N LYS A 483 -23.97 18.71 11.96
CA LYS A 483 -23.39 19.87 12.66
C LYS A 483 -23.92 20.07 14.08
N LEU A 484 -24.02 18.98 14.84
CA LEU A 484 -24.65 18.95 16.17
C LEU A 484 -23.72 19.33 17.34
N GLY A 485 -22.44 19.61 17.07
CA GLY A 485 -21.45 19.91 18.11
C GLY A 485 -21.09 18.68 18.96
N ARG A 486 -21.09 18.82 20.29
CA ARG A 486 -20.75 17.74 21.26
C ARG A 486 -21.96 17.13 21.96
N ARG A 487 -23.18 17.46 21.53
CA ARG A 487 -24.40 16.95 22.17
C ARG A 487 -24.55 15.43 21.98
N ALA A 488 -25.27 14.76 22.87
CA ALA A 488 -25.61 13.35 22.71
C ALA A 488 -26.50 13.12 21.47
N VAL A 489 -26.33 11.97 20.82
CA VAL A 489 -27.11 11.55 19.64
C VAL A 489 -28.31 10.71 20.08
N PHE A 490 -29.48 10.99 19.51
CA PHE A 490 -30.76 10.32 19.79
C PHE A 490 -31.44 9.84 18.50
N ASP A 491 -32.49 9.03 18.62
CA ASP A 491 -33.18 8.42 17.46
C ASP A 491 -33.65 9.41 16.38
N PRO A 492 -34.20 10.60 16.71
CA PRO A 492 -34.56 11.59 15.70
C PRO A 492 -33.37 12.10 14.87
N ASP A 493 -32.16 12.09 15.45
CA ASP A 493 -30.94 12.47 14.76
C ASP A 493 -30.49 11.38 13.79
N LEU A 494 -30.77 10.11 14.07
CA LEU A 494 -30.49 9.00 13.15
C LEU A 494 -31.32 9.12 11.88
N SER A 495 -32.64 9.33 12.01
CA SER A 495 -33.51 9.50 10.83
C SER A 495 -33.14 10.74 10.02
N ARG A 496 -32.70 11.82 10.68
CA ARG A 496 -32.17 13.01 9.98
C ARG A 496 -30.86 12.72 9.27
N PHE A 497 -29.97 11.97 9.91
CA PHE A 497 -28.69 11.58 9.35
C PHE A 497 -28.86 10.71 8.12
N GLU A 498 -29.75 9.72 8.15
CA GLU A 498 -30.04 8.84 7.01
C GLU A 498 -30.56 9.65 5.81
N ASN A 499 -31.54 10.53 6.03
CA ASN A 499 -32.04 11.43 4.98
C ASN A 499 -30.97 12.38 4.43
N GLU A 500 -30.04 12.84 5.28
CA GLU A 500 -28.93 13.69 4.86
C GLU A 500 -27.87 12.91 4.08
N HIS A 501 -27.55 11.69 4.53
CA HIS A 501 -26.59 10.81 3.89
C HIS A 501 -27.05 10.43 2.48
N THR A 502 -28.30 10.00 2.32
CA THR A 502 -28.90 9.71 1.01
C THR A 502 -28.87 10.95 0.09
N TYR A 503 -29.10 12.15 0.64
CA TYR A 503 -28.97 13.38 -0.14
C TYR A 503 -27.53 13.68 -0.57
N LEU A 504 -26.55 13.49 0.31
CA LEU A 504 -25.15 13.70 -0.01
C LEU A 504 -24.63 12.70 -1.05
N GLU A 505 -25.08 11.44 -0.97
CA GLU A 505 -24.78 10.41 -1.97
C GLU A 505 -25.40 10.76 -3.33
N ALA A 506 -26.68 11.13 -3.36
CA ALA A 506 -27.34 11.61 -4.57
C ALA A 506 -26.62 12.82 -5.19
N LEU A 507 -26.22 13.79 -4.35
CA LEU A 507 -25.46 14.95 -4.80
C LEU A 507 -24.10 14.56 -5.38
N ARG A 508 -23.41 13.59 -4.78
CA ARG A 508 -22.16 13.05 -5.31
C ARG A 508 -22.36 12.41 -6.69
N LEU A 509 -23.40 11.58 -6.86
CA LEU A 509 -23.70 10.94 -8.15
C LEU A 509 -23.99 11.97 -9.25
N VAL A 510 -24.77 13.01 -8.95
CA VAL A 510 -25.05 14.12 -9.87
C VAL A 510 -23.77 14.88 -10.25
N ARG A 511 -22.85 15.09 -9.30
CA ARG A 511 -21.55 15.72 -9.55
C ARG A 511 -20.63 14.87 -10.41
N GLU A 512 -20.51 13.57 -10.09
CA GLU A 512 -19.71 12.60 -10.86
C GLU A 512 -20.19 12.57 -12.31
N PHE A 513 -21.49 12.46 -12.54
CA PHE A 513 -22.07 12.52 -13.89
C PHE A 513 -21.76 13.83 -14.61
N GLY A 514 -21.81 14.96 -13.90
CA GLY A 514 -21.50 16.27 -14.47
C GLY A 514 -20.01 16.49 -14.79
N ALA A 515 -19.11 15.70 -14.19
CA ALA A 515 -17.65 15.83 -14.33
C ALA A 515 -17.04 14.87 -15.36
N ASP A 516 -17.57 13.65 -15.48
CA ASP A 516 -16.96 12.59 -16.29
C ASP A 516 -17.19 12.78 -17.81
N THR A 517 -16.10 12.63 -18.57
CA THR A 517 -16.11 12.70 -20.04
C THR A 517 -16.47 11.36 -20.67
N ASN A 518 -16.35 10.25 -19.94
CA ASN A 518 -16.81 8.93 -20.33
C ASN A 518 -18.15 8.62 -19.64
N LEU A 519 -19.07 7.93 -20.34
CA LEU A 519 -20.37 7.56 -19.78
C LEU A 519 -20.18 6.70 -18.51
N PRO A 520 -20.94 6.94 -17.43
CA PRO A 520 -20.72 6.23 -16.18
C PRO A 520 -20.99 4.73 -16.36
N ALA A 521 -20.23 3.90 -15.65
CA ALA A 521 -20.55 2.49 -15.41
C ALA A 521 -21.79 2.30 -14.48
N GLN A 522 -22.63 3.32 -14.34
CA GLN A 522 -23.78 3.38 -13.45
C GLN A 522 -25.08 3.39 -14.26
N SER A 523 -26.15 2.81 -13.73
CA SER A 523 -27.45 2.78 -14.41
C SER A 523 -28.07 4.17 -14.50
N TRP A 524 -28.70 4.47 -15.64
CA TRP A 524 -29.44 5.72 -15.87
C TRP A 524 -30.51 5.96 -14.80
N ASP A 525 -31.16 4.91 -14.31
CA ASP A 525 -32.14 4.98 -13.23
C ASP A 525 -31.56 5.60 -11.95
N ARG A 526 -30.39 5.12 -11.50
CA ARG A 526 -29.72 5.66 -10.31
C ARG A 526 -29.39 7.14 -10.46
N ILE A 527 -29.01 7.56 -11.66
CA ILE A 527 -28.68 8.96 -11.96
C ILE A 527 -29.93 9.84 -11.88
N PHE A 528 -31.08 9.38 -12.40
CA PHE A 528 -32.33 10.14 -12.34
C PHE A 528 -32.97 10.15 -10.94
N ASP A 529 -32.87 9.06 -10.20
CA ASP A 529 -33.31 9.01 -8.81
C ASP A 529 -32.49 10.01 -7.96
N ALA A 530 -31.17 10.01 -8.16
CA ALA A 530 -30.27 10.98 -7.54
C ALA A 530 -30.63 12.42 -7.92
N TRP A 531 -30.87 12.70 -9.21
CA TRP A 531 -31.30 14.02 -9.67
C TRP A 531 -32.61 14.46 -9.03
N THR A 532 -33.61 13.59 -8.97
CA THR A 532 -34.93 13.88 -8.38
C THR A 532 -34.79 14.27 -6.92
N LEU A 533 -33.95 13.53 -6.18
CA LEU A 533 -33.70 13.78 -4.77
C LEU A 533 -32.94 15.10 -4.54
N VAL A 534 -31.93 15.41 -5.38
CA VAL A 534 -31.22 16.69 -5.34
C VAL A 534 -32.15 17.87 -5.68
N TYR A 535 -32.95 17.72 -6.74
CA TYR A 535 -33.92 18.70 -7.22
C TYR A 535 -35.00 19.02 -6.17
N SER A 536 -35.48 18.01 -5.45
CA SER A 536 -36.51 18.15 -4.41
C SER A 536 -36.13 19.12 -3.29
N ARG A 537 -34.82 19.26 -2.99
CA ARG A 537 -34.30 20.20 -1.99
C ARG A 537 -34.12 21.63 -2.52
N ARG A 538 -34.58 21.92 -3.75
CA ARG A 538 -34.58 23.24 -4.40
C ARG A 538 -33.21 23.93 -4.45
N THR A 539 -32.13 23.18 -4.60
CA THR A 539 -30.75 23.71 -4.76
C THR A 539 -30.42 24.07 -6.23
N MET A 540 -31.39 24.62 -6.95
CA MET A 540 -31.36 24.88 -8.41
C MET A 540 -30.32 25.91 -8.86
N GLY A 541 -29.73 26.66 -7.93
CA GLY A 541 -28.65 27.62 -8.20
C GLY A 541 -27.24 27.07 -8.02
N THR A 542 -27.09 25.78 -7.74
CA THR A 542 -25.75 25.19 -7.52
C THR A 542 -25.03 24.96 -8.84
N SER A 543 -23.70 25.17 -8.84
CA SER A 543 -22.83 24.87 -9.99
C SER A 543 -22.97 23.44 -10.50
N ASP A 544 -23.31 22.53 -9.59
CA ASP A 544 -23.39 21.09 -9.83
C ASP A 544 -24.61 20.74 -10.66
N ALA A 545 -25.77 21.32 -10.31
CA ALA A 545 -27.01 21.15 -11.09
C ALA A 545 -26.85 21.69 -12.52
N LYS A 546 -26.19 22.84 -12.67
CA LYS A 546 -25.88 23.41 -13.99
C LYS A 546 -24.97 22.49 -14.82
N ARG A 547 -23.89 21.96 -14.22
CA ARG A 547 -22.98 21.02 -14.90
C ARG A 547 -23.69 19.73 -15.32
N PHE A 548 -24.55 19.20 -14.47
CA PHE A 548 -25.37 18.03 -14.77
C PHE A 548 -26.27 18.25 -15.99
N LEU A 549 -27.02 19.36 -15.99
CA LEU A 549 -27.91 19.72 -17.09
C LEU A 549 -27.14 20.03 -18.38
N ASP A 550 -26.03 20.76 -18.30
CA ASP A 550 -25.16 21.04 -19.45
C ASP A 550 -24.56 19.76 -20.03
N ARG A 551 -24.27 18.76 -19.19
CA ARG A 551 -23.82 17.44 -19.65
C ARG A 551 -24.94 16.69 -20.35
N LEU A 552 -26.15 16.62 -19.77
CA LEU A 552 -27.31 15.99 -20.41
C LEU A 552 -27.60 16.59 -21.80
N ARG A 553 -27.42 17.91 -21.97
CA ARG A 553 -27.57 18.59 -23.27
C ARG A 553 -26.51 18.20 -24.31
N ARG A 554 -25.32 17.80 -23.87
CA ARG A 554 -24.16 17.47 -24.73
C ARG A 554 -24.07 16.00 -25.10
N ILE A 555 -24.78 15.13 -24.39
CA ILE A 555 -24.80 13.70 -24.70
C ILE A 555 -25.59 13.48 -26.00
N ASP A 556 -25.01 12.72 -26.92
CA ASP A 556 -25.72 12.35 -28.15
C ASP A 556 -26.92 11.46 -27.80
N ALA A 557 -28.08 11.76 -28.40
CA ALA A 557 -29.34 11.06 -28.11
C ALA A 557 -29.24 9.56 -28.41
N SER A 558 -28.35 9.18 -29.35
CA SER A 558 -28.04 7.78 -29.69
C SER A 558 -27.40 6.99 -28.54
N ALA A 559 -26.72 7.66 -27.60
CA ALA A 559 -26.06 7.06 -26.44
C ALA A 559 -26.98 6.92 -25.21
N ILE A 560 -28.19 7.49 -25.28
CA ILE A 560 -29.21 7.39 -24.22
C ILE A 560 -30.18 6.26 -24.59
N PRO A 561 -30.33 5.23 -23.73
CA PRO A 561 -31.29 4.15 -23.99
C PRO A 561 -32.69 4.71 -24.20
N SER A 562 -33.42 4.18 -25.17
CA SER A 562 -34.75 4.68 -25.59
C SER A 562 -35.74 4.82 -24.43
N VAL A 563 -35.68 3.91 -23.45
CA VAL A 563 -36.51 3.91 -22.24
C VAL A 563 -36.32 5.18 -21.39
N HIS A 564 -35.14 5.80 -21.45
CA HIS A 564 -34.77 6.96 -20.63
C HIS A 564 -34.83 8.31 -21.36
N GLN A 565 -34.98 8.33 -22.69
CA GLN A 565 -35.00 9.56 -23.48
C GLN A 565 -36.12 10.52 -23.04
N THR A 566 -37.29 9.99 -22.73
CA THR A 566 -38.43 10.78 -22.23
C THR A 566 -38.14 11.43 -20.87
N ALA A 567 -37.43 10.74 -19.98
CA ALA A 567 -37.06 11.27 -18.67
C ALA A 567 -36.05 12.43 -18.82
N VAL A 568 -35.06 12.28 -19.70
CA VAL A 568 -34.09 13.33 -20.03
C VAL A 568 -34.77 14.57 -20.59
N GLN A 569 -35.70 14.40 -21.55
CA GLN A 569 -36.46 15.52 -22.11
C GLN A 569 -37.28 16.25 -21.05
N ARG A 570 -37.94 15.52 -20.13
CA ARG A 570 -38.67 16.13 -19.02
C ARG A 570 -37.76 16.97 -18.12
N ILE A 571 -36.60 16.45 -17.77
CA ILE A 571 -35.61 17.16 -16.94
C ILE A 571 -35.16 18.46 -17.64
N LEU A 572 -34.76 18.37 -18.91
CA LEU A 572 -34.30 19.54 -19.67
C LEU A 572 -35.41 20.58 -19.89
N ASN A 573 -36.64 20.14 -20.13
CA ASN A 573 -37.80 21.03 -20.28
C ASN A 573 -38.19 21.70 -18.95
N SER A 574 -38.05 21.00 -17.82
CA SER A 574 -38.33 21.56 -16.50
C SER A 574 -37.36 22.69 -16.14
N ASP A 575 -36.08 22.58 -16.53
CA ASP A 575 -35.08 23.65 -16.36
C ASP A 575 -35.42 24.88 -17.23
N LEU A 576 -35.83 24.67 -18.48
CA LEU A 576 -36.25 25.76 -19.38
C LEU A 576 -37.46 26.54 -18.83
N ALA A 577 -38.43 25.84 -18.22
CA ALA A 577 -39.58 26.48 -17.60
C ALA A 577 -39.21 27.36 -16.38
N LEU A 578 -38.18 26.96 -15.62
CA LEU A 578 -37.69 27.69 -14.46
C LEU A 578 -36.81 28.90 -14.85
N GLY A 579 -36.03 28.77 -15.92
CA GLY A 579 -35.21 29.86 -16.47
C GLY A 579 -36.01 31.02 -17.06
N VAL A 580 -37.24 30.76 -17.53
CA VAL A 580 -38.15 31.80 -18.05
C VAL A 580 -38.88 32.56 -16.94
N SER A 581 -39.02 31.99 -15.74
CA SER A 581 -39.74 32.60 -14.61
C SER A 581 -38.93 33.60 -13.78
N HIS A 582 -37.60 33.72 -13.97
CA HIS A 582 -36.72 34.56 -13.14
C HIS A 582 -36.22 35.86 -13.80
N ARG A 583 -36.77 36.26 -14.96
CA ARG A 583 -36.61 37.64 -15.43
C ARG A 583 -37.63 38.51 -14.69
N GLU A 584 -37.17 39.24 -13.67
CA GLU A 584 -37.89 40.41 -13.18
C GLU A 584 -38.24 41.31 -14.38
N PRO A 585 -39.49 41.82 -14.48
CA PRO A 585 -39.82 42.79 -15.50
C PRO A 585 -39.00 44.05 -15.22
N GLY A 586 -38.26 44.51 -16.23
CA GLY A 586 -37.55 45.78 -16.17
C GLY A 586 -38.50 46.88 -15.75
N SER A 587 -38.12 47.61 -14.71
CA SER A 587 -38.74 48.88 -14.34
C SER A 587 -38.46 49.89 -15.45
N ASP A 588 -39.51 50.35 -16.11
CA ASP A 588 -39.52 51.62 -16.86
C ASP A 588 -39.26 52.81 -15.92
#